data_AF-A0A1Z5RJQ1-F1
#
_entry.id   AF-A0A1Z5RJQ1-F1
#
_cell.length_a   1.000
_cell.length_b   1.000
_cell.length_c   1.000
_cell.angle_alpha   90.00
_cell.angle_beta   90.00
_cell.angle_gamma   90.00
#
_symmetry.space_group_name_H-M   'P 1'
#
loop_
_entity.id
_entity.type
_entity.pdbx_description
1 polymer ?
#
loop_
_entity_poly.entity_id
_entity_poly.type
_entity_poly.pdbx_seq_one_letter_code
_entity_poly.pdbx_strand_id
1 'polypeptide(L)'
;MRVEDLDEAISSLSLFPTGNATEEDVSRGLAACDAMVAAAATFLYVERRMSAGMWDGNGVSNDGSLRRLQESRPDLSAAVQDSYQGAFAAPVALQRSNGERVLVDNMRRAVPLVSFLENADCKKTTTTTTWEAAAVDQRLPLLIRSVVQQPPPDEEDMQMQLGSSPAAAATACGQAKPTVRLVGPEGRCVDVPYGVYYNDKQVQLWSCKSNGDVNQLWTLKQDGTIRSNGKCLAASSSDTVGVRVVIDDCPPRVPTERVEVRVDGTIALNGSSSSGSGGGELVLAVTSSTQFAGLTVRRDDRGTGQSWTPTNDTAPLDAAIVGFRDLFLQADKFDQIYMVV
;
A
#
# COMPACT_ATOMS: atom_id res chain seq x y z
N MET A 1 -18.98 -16.54 12.88
CA MET A 1 -17.92 -17.51 13.22
C MET A 1 -17.43 -17.23 14.61
N ARG A 2 -17.96 -17.97 15.57
CA ARG A 2 -17.66 -17.93 17.00
C ARG A 2 -16.70 -19.07 17.36
N VAL A 3 -16.19 -19.03 18.58
CA VAL A 3 -15.33 -20.10 19.11
C VAL A 3 -16.04 -21.46 19.09
N GLU A 4 -17.36 -21.49 19.36
CA GLU A 4 -18.16 -22.72 19.27
C GLU A 4 -18.16 -23.32 17.85
N ASP A 5 -18.20 -22.45 16.83
CA ASP A 5 -18.21 -22.89 15.42
C ASP A 5 -16.87 -23.58 15.05
N LEU A 6 -15.75 -23.20 15.69
CA LEU A 6 -14.45 -23.85 15.51
C LEU A 6 -14.38 -25.20 16.23
N ASP A 7 -14.93 -25.30 17.43
CA ASP A 7 -14.98 -26.56 18.18
C ASP A 7 -15.83 -27.62 17.45
N GLU A 8 -16.96 -27.21 16.90
CA GLU A 8 -17.82 -28.04 16.05
C GLU A 8 -17.09 -28.45 14.75
N ALA A 9 -16.35 -27.52 14.13
CA ALA A 9 -15.55 -27.79 12.94
C ALA A 9 -14.45 -28.83 13.19
N ILE A 10 -13.67 -28.67 14.27
CA ILE A 10 -12.61 -29.62 14.67
C ILE A 10 -13.21 -30.99 14.96
N SER A 11 -14.33 -31.02 15.69
CA SER A 11 -15.05 -32.26 16.00
C SER A 11 -15.52 -32.98 14.74
N SER A 12 -16.12 -32.26 13.80
CA SER A 12 -16.60 -32.80 12.53
C SER A 12 -15.46 -33.36 11.67
N LEU A 13 -14.35 -32.64 11.56
CA LEU A 13 -13.15 -33.09 10.86
C LEU A 13 -12.53 -34.35 11.49
N SER A 14 -12.57 -34.47 12.82
CA SER A 14 -12.04 -35.64 13.53
C SER A 14 -12.90 -36.89 13.38
N LEU A 15 -14.22 -36.73 13.17
CA LEU A 15 -15.20 -37.82 13.06
C LEU A 15 -15.38 -38.35 11.63
N PHE A 16 -14.94 -37.61 10.62
CA PHE A 16 -15.04 -38.03 9.23
C PHE A 16 -14.33 -39.36 8.93
N PRO A 17 -13.09 -39.62 9.40
CA PRO A 17 -12.43 -40.91 9.20
C PRO A 17 -13.16 -42.09 9.85
N THR A 18 -13.99 -41.84 10.87
CA THR A 18 -14.77 -42.89 11.54
C THR A 18 -16.14 -43.13 10.89
N GLY A 19 -16.46 -42.44 9.80
CA GLY A 19 -17.76 -42.51 9.13
C GLY A 19 -18.90 -41.82 9.89
N ASN A 20 -18.58 -41.03 10.92
CA ASN A 20 -19.57 -40.36 11.79
C ASN A 20 -19.79 -38.88 11.43
N ALA A 21 -19.28 -38.43 10.28
CA ALA A 21 -19.53 -37.11 9.73
C ALA A 21 -19.71 -37.20 8.21
N THR A 22 -20.49 -36.29 7.63
CA THR A 22 -20.74 -36.24 6.18
C THR A 22 -19.68 -35.41 5.46
N GLU A 23 -19.60 -35.53 4.13
CA GLU A 23 -18.77 -34.62 3.31
C GLU A 23 -19.19 -33.14 3.46
N GLU A 24 -20.47 -32.88 3.70
CA GLU A 24 -20.98 -31.54 3.96
C GLU A 24 -20.44 -30.97 5.28
N ASP A 25 -20.37 -31.80 6.32
CA ASP A 25 -19.80 -31.42 7.62
C ASP A 25 -18.30 -31.14 7.51
N VAL A 26 -17.57 -31.92 6.70
CA VAL A 26 -16.15 -31.66 6.39
C VAL A 26 -15.98 -30.34 5.66
N SER A 27 -16.80 -30.08 4.64
CA SER A 27 -16.75 -28.83 3.88
C SER A 27 -17.00 -27.61 4.78
N ARG A 28 -18.02 -27.70 5.65
CA ARG A 28 -18.33 -26.67 6.65
C ARG A 28 -17.20 -26.48 7.65
N GLY A 29 -16.63 -27.58 8.16
CA GLY A 29 -15.53 -27.56 9.10
C GLY A 29 -14.26 -26.95 8.51
N LEU A 30 -13.94 -27.29 7.26
CA LEU A 30 -12.79 -26.72 6.54
C LEU A 30 -12.96 -25.21 6.31
N ALA A 31 -14.16 -24.78 5.92
CA ALA A 31 -14.47 -23.36 5.73
C ALA A 31 -14.34 -22.55 7.04
N ALA A 32 -14.79 -23.13 8.17
CA ALA A 32 -14.62 -22.51 9.49
C ALA A 32 -13.14 -22.42 9.88
N CYS A 33 -12.35 -23.47 9.68
CA CYS A 33 -10.90 -23.47 9.93
C CYS A 33 -10.16 -22.45 9.06
N ASP A 34 -10.49 -22.34 7.76
CA ASP A 34 -9.87 -21.35 6.87
C ASP A 34 -10.14 -19.92 7.37
N ALA A 35 -11.40 -19.60 7.66
CA ALA A 35 -11.76 -18.28 8.14
C ALA A 35 -11.28 -17.98 9.56
N MET A 36 -11.17 -18.98 10.43
CA MET A 36 -10.77 -18.78 11.82
C MET A 36 -9.26 -18.86 12.07
N VAL A 37 -8.51 -19.51 11.18
CA VAL A 37 -7.06 -19.71 11.34
C VAL A 37 -6.28 -19.05 10.21
N ALA A 38 -6.51 -19.42 8.96
CA ALA A 38 -5.73 -18.90 7.84
C ALA A 38 -6.01 -17.41 7.58
N ALA A 39 -7.27 -16.99 7.66
CA ALA A 39 -7.63 -15.59 7.53
C ALA A 39 -7.18 -14.75 8.73
N ALA A 40 -7.22 -15.28 9.96
CA ALA A 40 -6.65 -14.60 11.13
C ALA A 40 -5.15 -14.36 10.98
N ALA A 41 -4.41 -15.37 10.51
CA ALA A 41 -2.98 -15.23 10.26
C ALA A 41 -2.70 -14.15 9.19
N THR A 42 -3.57 -14.04 8.19
CA THR A 42 -3.37 -13.14 7.04
C THR A 42 -3.83 -11.72 7.29
N PHE A 43 -4.93 -11.52 8.03
CA PHE A 43 -5.60 -10.23 8.17
C PHE A 43 -5.70 -9.84 9.64
N LEU A 44 -5.02 -8.76 10.04
CA LEU A 44 -5.04 -8.20 11.40
C LEU A 44 -6.47 -7.93 11.91
N TYR A 45 -7.38 -7.55 11.02
CA TYR A 45 -8.78 -7.35 11.37
C TYR A 45 -9.44 -8.63 11.91
N VAL A 46 -9.16 -9.76 11.24
CA VAL A 46 -9.74 -11.06 11.56
C VAL A 46 -9.16 -11.60 12.86
N GLU A 47 -7.84 -11.47 13.04
CA GLU A 47 -7.14 -11.78 14.31
C GLU A 47 -7.76 -11.00 15.48
N ARG A 48 -7.86 -9.67 15.35
CA ARG A 48 -8.41 -8.81 16.41
C ARG A 48 -9.85 -9.18 16.76
N ARG A 49 -10.71 -9.38 15.75
CA ARG A 49 -12.11 -9.73 16.00
C ARG A 49 -12.28 -11.12 16.60
N MET A 50 -11.40 -12.07 16.30
CA MET A 50 -11.41 -13.35 17.03
C MET A 50 -10.92 -13.20 18.46
N SER A 51 -9.87 -12.42 18.69
CA SER A 51 -9.40 -12.13 20.05
C SER A 51 -10.49 -11.46 20.88
N ALA A 52 -11.21 -10.49 20.31
CA ALA A 52 -12.39 -9.85 20.91
C ALA A 52 -13.48 -10.88 21.25
N GLY A 53 -13.84 -11.69 20.25
CA GLY A 53 -14.92 -12.67 20.31
C GLY A 53 -14.74 -13.76 21.35
N MET A 54 -13.49 -14.02 21.77
CA MET A 54 -13.23 -14.91 22.90
C MET A 54 -13.77 -14.38 24.23
N TRP A 55 -13.94 -13.06 24.38
CA TRP A 55 -14.33 -12.43 25.64
C TRP A 55 -15.82 -12.09 25.71
N ASP A 56 -16.43 -11.69 24.59
CA ASP A 56 -17.82 -11.23 24.53
C ASP A 56 -18.78 -12.23 23.85
N GLY A 57 -18.25 -13.37 23.36
CA GLY A 57 -19.01 -14.38 22.60
C GLY A 57 -19.36 -13.94 21.17
N ASN A 58 -19.00 -12.72 20.77
CA ASN A 58 -19.21 -12.18 19.44
C ASN A 58 -17.97 -12.45 18.58
N GLY A 59 -17.96 -13.59 17.90
CA GLY A 59 -16.89 -13.91 16.96
C GLY A 59 -16.82 -13.02 15.71
N VAL A 60 -16.16 -13.49 14.67
CA VAL A 60 -16.09 -12.77 13.39
C VAL A 60 -17.41 -12.89 12.65
N SER A 61 -17.96 -11.75 12.23
CA SER A 61 -19.13 -11.70 11.37
C SER A 61 -18.83 -12.43 10.06
N ASN A 62 -19.61 -13.46 9.73
CA ASN A 62 -19.56 -14.14 8.42
C ASN A 62 -20.42 -13.37 7.42
N ASP A 63 -20.09 -12.10 7.22
CA ASP A 63 -20.78 -11.23 6.27
C ASP A 63 -19.97 -11.07 4.98
N GLY A 64 -20.53 -10.37 4.00
CA GLY A 64 -19.88 -10.15 2.70
C GLY A 64 -18.51 -9.46 2.79
N SER A 65 -18.22 -8.72 3.86
CA SER A 65 -16.94 -8.02 4.04
C SER A 65 -15.79 -9.00 4.29
N LEU A 66 -15.98 -10.00 5.16
CA LEU A 66 -14.97 -11.00 5.45
C LEU A 66 -14.70 -11.86 4.22
N ARG A 67 -15.77 -12.36 3.58
CA ARG A 67 -15.66 -13.19 2.38
C ARG A 67 -14.94 -12.44 1.26
N ARG A 68 -15.31 -11.17 1.01
CA ARG A 68 -14.62 -10.35 -0.01
C ARG A 68 -13.16 -10.10 0.37
N LEU A 69 -12.86 -9.85 1.64
CA LEU A 69 -11.49 -9.64 2.10
C LEU A 69 -10.63 -10.88 1.81
N GLN A 70 -11.12 -12.08 2.15
CA GLN A 70 -10.45 -13.35 1.84
C GLN A 70 -10.27 -13.56 0.32
N GLU A 71 -11.34 -13.39 -0.47
CA GLU A 71 -11.31 -13.52 -1.92
C GLU A 71 -10.35 -12.52 -2.59
N SER A 72 -10.19 -11.33 -2.01
CA SER A 72 -9.31 -10.28 -2.53
C SER A 72 -7.83 -10.46 -2.19
N ARG A 73 -7.46 -11.48 -1.39
CA ARG A 73 -6.08 -11.70 -0.94
C ARG A 73 -5.06 -11.78 -2.10
N PRO A 74 -5.32 -12.53 -3.20
CA PRO A 74 -4.38 -12.62 -4.31
C PRO A 74 -4.21 -11.25 -4.99
N ASP A 75 -5.32 -10.54 -5.22
CA ASP A 75 -5.33 -9.22 -5.86
C ASP A 75 -4.61 -8.17 -5.01
N LEU A 76 -4.84 -8.15 -3.69
CA LEU A 76 -4.12 -7.28 -2.75
C LEU A 76 -2.62 -7.60 -2.75
N SER A 77 -2.26 -8.88 -2.75
CA SER A 77 -0.85 -9.31 -2.75
C SER A 77 -0.14 -8.89 -4.03
N ALA A 78 -0.77 -9.12 -5.19
CA ALA A 78 -0.26 -8.70 -6.49
C ALA A 78 -0.15 -7.18 -6.57
N ALA A 79 -1.19 -6.44 -6.17
CA ALA A 79 -1.18 -4.97 -6.21
C ALA A 79 -0.09 -4.36 -5.33
N VAL A 80 0.15 -4.93 -4.14
CA VAL A 80 1.25 -4.52 -3.26
C VAL A 80 2.62 -4.79 -3.91
N GLN A 81 2.80 -5.96 -4.53
CA GLN A 81 4.06 -6.37 -5.13
C GLN A 81 4.40 -5.60 -6.41
N ASP A 82 3.39 -5.32 -7.24
CA ASP A 82 3.48 -4.55 -8.48
C ASP A 82 3.45 -3.02 -8.27
N SER A 83 3.16 -2.57 -7.04
CA SER A 83 3.07 -1.15 -6.70
C SER A 83 4.35 -0.39 -7.04
N TYR A 84 4.18 0.87 -7.49
CA TYR A 84 5.29 1.78 -7.76
C TYR A 84 5.18 3.01 -6.88
N GLN A 85 6.21 3.27 -6.08
CA GLN A 85 6.24 4.37 -5.09
C GLN A 85 4.98 4.39 -4.18
N GLY A 86 4.54 3.20 -3.77
CA GLY A 86 3.39 3.02 -2.90
C GLY A 86 2.02 3.13 -3.56
N ALA A 87 1.93 3.46 -4.86
CA ALA A 87 0.68 3.56 -5.60
C ALA A 87 0.43 2.31 -6.46
N PHE A 88 -0.82 1.88 -6.53
CA PHE A 88 -1.23 0.71 -7.31
C PHE A 88 -1.54 1.11 -8.76
N ALA A 89 -1.37 0.18 -9.70
CA ALA A 89 -1.77 0.38 -11.09
C ALA A 89 -3.31 0.48 -11.24
N ALA A 90 -4.02 -0.31 -10.44
CA ALA A 90 -5.47 -0.32 -10.35
C ALA A 90 -5.90 -0.54 -8.89
N PRO A 91 -7.05 0.03 -8.46
CA PRO A 91 -7.56 -0.18 -7.12
C PRO A 91 -8.07 -1.61 -6.93
N VAL A 92 -7.83 -2.18 -5.75
CA VAL A 92 -8.46 -3.43 -5.31
C VAL A 92 -9.73 -3.09 -4.55
N ALA A 93 -10.86 -3.67 -4.95
CA ALA A 93 -12.17 -3.38 -4.38
C ALA A 93 -12.51 -4.32 -3.22
N LEU A 94 -12.62 -3.76 -2.02
CA LEU A 94 -13.10 -4.42 -0.82
C LEU A 94 -14.55 -4.05 -0.55
N GLN A 95 -15.11 -4.60 0.52
CA GLN A 95 -16.48 -4.36 0.96
C GLN A 95 -16.49 -4.15 2.48
N ARG A 96 -17.22 -3.13 2.93
CA ARG A 96 -17.52 -2.90 4.35
C ARG A 96 -18.66 -3.81 4.81
N SER A 97 -18.81 -3.97 6.12
CA SER A 97 -19.92 -4.73 6.71
C SER A 97 -21.32 -4.17 6.35
N ASN A 98 -21.42 -2.86 6.10
CA ASN A 98 -22.65 -2.21 5.61
C ASN A 98 -22.93 -2.42 4.10
N GLY A 99 -22.06 -3.16 3.41
CA GLY A 99 -22.17 -3.47 1.98
C GLY A 99 -21.49 -2.46 1.05
N GLU A 100 -21.04 -1.31 1.55
CA GLU A 100 -20.36 -0.28 0.74
C GLU A 100 -19.00 -0.78 0.23
N ARG A 101 -18.62 -0.31 -0.97
CA ARG A 101 -17.32 -0.64 -1.56
C ARG A 101 -16.23 0.26 -0.99
N VAL A 102 -15.07 -0.33 -0.69
CA VAL A 102 -13.85 0.40 -0.33
C VAL A 102 -12.81 0.14 -1.38
N LEU A 103 -12.15 1.18 -1.87
CA LEU A 103 -11.05 1.04 -2.83
C LEU A 103 -9.72 1.15 -2.10
N VAL A 104 -8.87 0.14 -2.29
CA VAL A 104 -7.49 0.13 -1.84
C VAL A 104 -6.62 0.36 -3.06
N ASP A 105 -6.03 1.54 -3.17
CA ASP A 105 -5.25 1.96 -4.35
C ASP A 105 -3.80 2.33 -4.02
N ASN A 106 -3.39 2.11 -2.78
CA ASN A 106 -2.04 2.41 -2.32
C ASN A 106 -1.65 1.58 -1.10
N MET A 107 -0.34 1.51 -0.85
CA MET A 107 0.28 0.77 0.24
C MET A 107 -0.20 1.23 1.62
N ARG A 108 -0.47 2.52 1.82
CA ARG A 108 -0.92 3.05 3.12
C ARG A 108 -2.31 2.54 3.50
N ARG A 109 -3.17 2.31 2.50
CA ARG A 109 -4.48 1.68 2.68
C ARG A 109 -4.39 0.14 2.80
N ALA A 110 -3.39 -0.48 2.19
CA ALA A 110 -3.23 -1.94 2.20
C ALA A 110 -2.56 -2.48 3.48
N VAL A 111 -1.51 -1.82 3.97
CA VAL A 111 -0.70 -2.29 5.12
C VAL A 111 -1.51 -2.58 6.38
N PRO A 112 -2.51 -1.77 6.78
CA PRO A 112 -3.33 -2.09 7.96
C PRO A 112 -4.23 -3.33 7.78
N LEU A 113 -4.43 -3.79 6.55
CA LEU A 113 -5.36 -4.88 6.24
C LEU A 113 -4.67 -6.24 6.23
N VAL A 114 -3.47 -6.33 5.66
CA VAL A 114 -2.75 -7.60 5.42
C VAL A 114 -1.45 -7.70 6.21
N SER A 115 -1.31 -8.79 6.96
CA SER A 115 -0.09 -9.17 7.68
C SER A 115 0.89 -9.91 6.78
N PHE A 116 0.39 -10.82 5.93
CA PHE A 116 1.20 -11.60 5.00
C PHE A 116 0.64 -11.50 3.59
N LEU A 117 1.55 -11.41 2.64
CA LEU A 117 1.24 -11.42 1.22
C LEU A 117 1.44 -12.82 0.68
N GLU A 118 0.56 -13.23 -0.22
CA GLU A 118 0.83 -14.40 -1.05
C GLU A 118 1.98 -14.07 -1.99
N ASN A 119 2.94 -14.98 -2.09
CA ASN A 119 4.05 -14.81 -3.01
C ASN A 119 3.51 -14.92 -4.45
N ALA A 120 3.37 -13.80 -5.16
CA ALA A 120 3.30 -13.89 -6.61
C ALA A 120 4.68 -14.41 -7.08
N ASP A 121 4.71 -15.19 -8.15
CA ASP A 121 5.95 -15.74 -8.72
C ASP A 121 6.82 -14.66 -9.40
N CYS A 122 6.90 -13.47 -8.78
CA CYS A 122 7.62 -12.33 -9.30
C CYS A 122 8.70 -11.78 -8.37
N LYS A 123 9.87 -11.45 -8.93
CA LYS A 123 10.96 -10.79 -8.21
C LYS A 123 10.93 -9.29 -8.45
N LYS A 124 11.04 -8.46 -7.41
CA LYS A 124 11.32 -7.03 -7.57
C LYS A 124 12.74 -6.86 -8.11
N THR A 125 12.86 -6.40 -9.35
CA THR A 125 14.17 -6.05 -9.95
C THR A 125 14.67 -4.76 -9.31
N THR A 126 15.67 -4.86 -8.43
CA THR A 126 16.43 -3.68 -8.00
C THR A 126 17.52 -3.44 -9.04
N THR A 127 17.37 -2.38 -9.84
CA THR A 127 18.38 -1.98 -10.81
C THR A 127 19.53 -1.30 -10.06
N THR A 128 20.42 -2.08 -9.44
CA THR A 128 21.65 -1.54 -8.84
C THR A 128 22.69 -1.38 -9.93
N THR A 129 22.86 -0.17 -10.46
CA THR A 129 23.94 0.17 -11.39
C THR A 129 25.25 0.40 -10.64
N THR A 130 25.81 -0.63 -10.02
CA THR A 130 27.22 -0.70 -9.58
C THR A 130 27.64 -2.16 -9.48
N TRP A 131 28.72 -2.52 -10.18
CA TRP A 131 29.24 -3.88 -10.34
C TRP A 131 29.95 -4.44 -9.09
N GLU A 132 29.74 -3.83 -7.92
CA GLU A 132 30.24 -4.29 -6.63
C GLU A 132 29.14 -4.16 -5.56
N ALA A 133 28.13 -5.02 -5.64
CA ALA A 133 27.36 -5.42 -4.47
C ALA A 133 26.73 -6.78 -4.76
N ALA A 134 27.22 -7.80 -4.07
CA ALA A 134 26.56 -9.10 -3.98
C ALA A 134 25.07 -8.89 -3.67
N ALA A 135 24.22 -9.66 -4.34
CA ALA A 135 22.78 -9.69 -4.15
C ALA A 135 22.45 -9.75 -2.65
N VAL A 136 22.12 -8.61 -2.06
CA VAL A 136 21.31 -8.60 -0.85
C VAL A 136 19.94 -9.05 -1.33
N ASP A 137 19.66 -10.33 -1.12
CA ASP A 137 18.33 -10.92 -1.08
C ASP A 137 17.50 -10.09 -0.10
N GLN A 138 16.96 -8.95 -0.58
CA GLN A 138 15.95 -8.18 0.13
C GLN A 138 14.68 -9.02 0.08
N ARG A 139 14.66 -10.06 0.92
CA ARG A 139 13.48 -10.82 1.28
C ARG A 139 12.46 -9.82 1.77
N LEU A 140 11.37 -9.65 1.02
CA LEU A 140 10.16 -9.05 1.56
C LEU A 140 9.81 -9.87 2.81
N PRO A 141 9.86 -9.29 4.03
CA PRO A 141 9.73 -10.06 5.27
C PRO A 141 8.32 -10.64 5.51
N LEU A 142 7.40 -10.54 4.53
CA LEU A 142 5.99 -10.85 4.65
C LEU A 142 5.48 -11.87 3.63
N LEU A 143 6.36 -12.72 3.09
CA LEU A 143 5.97 -13.75 2.12
C LEU A 143 5.77 -15.10 2.81
N ILE A 144 4.54 -15.60 2.82
CA ILE A 144 4.30 -17.03 3.09
C ILE A 144 4.50 -17.77 1.77
N ARG A 145 5.47 -18.69 1.74
CA ARG A 145 5.65 -19.62 0.61
C ARG A 145 4.80 -20.86 0.84
N SER A 146 4.21 -21.39 -0.23
CA SER A 146 3.58 -22.71 -0.20
C SER A 146 4.64 -23.78 0.10
N VAL A 147 4.38 -24.66 1.07
CA VAL A 147 5.27 -25.77 1.45
C VAL A 147 5.36 -26.83 0.33
N VAL A 148 4.46 -26.79 -0.65
CA VAL A 148 4.39 -27.76 -1.75
C VAL A 148 5.45 -27.51 -2.85
N GLN A 149 6.21 -26.41 -2.79
CA GLN A 149 7.25 -26.06 -3.77
C GLN A 149 8.67 -26.14 -3.21
N GLN A 150 8.95 -27.14 -2.36
CA GLN A 150 10.33 -27.60 -2.21
C GLN A 150 10.64 -28.52 -3.39
N PRO A 151 11.53 -28.14 -4.35
CA PRO A 151 12.11 -29.15 -5.22
C PRO A 151 12.80 -30.18 -4.31
N PRO A 152 12.66 -31.48 -4.58
CA PRO A 152 13.27 -32.51 -3.75
C PRO A 152 14.78 -32.26 -3.65
N PRO A 153 15.39 -32.46 -2.47
CA PRO A 153 16.85 -32.58 -2.41
C PRO A 153 17.22 -33.81 -3.23
N ASP A 154 18.40 -33.80 -3.85
CA ASP A 154 19.02 -34.92 -4.60
C ASP A 154 18.90 -34.88 -6.14
N GLU A 155 19.14 -33.72 -6.77
CA GLU A 155 19.49 -33.65 -8.22
C GLU A 155 20.58 -32.59 -8.45
N GLU A 156 21.67 -32.65 -7.67
CA GLU A 156 22.98 -32.17 -8.14
C GLU A 156 23.72 -33.39 -8.71
N ASP A 157 24.14 -33.31 -9.97
CA ASP A 157 24.90 -34.31 -10.75
C ASP A 157 24.12 -35.39 -11.54
N MET A 158 23.40 -34.98 -12.60
CA MET A 158 23.57 -35.65 -13.91
C MET A 158 23.08 -34.80 -15.09
N GLN A 159 24.00 -34.10 -15.74
CA GLN A 159 23.79 -33.53 -17.07
C GLN A 159 23.76 -34.65 -18.11
N MET A 160 22.56 -34.96 -18.62
CA MET A 160 22.39 -35.58 -19.94
C MET A 160 21.24 -34.88 -20.66
N GLN A 161 21.59 -34.26 -21.79
CA GLN A 161 20.68 -33.71 -22.78
C GLN A 161 19.49 -34.66 -23.04
N LEU A 162 18.27 -34.12 -23.03
CA LEU A 162 17.28 -34.15 -24.12
C LEU A 162 15.93 -33.62 -23.61
N GLY A 163 15.45 -32.51 -24.18
CA GLY A 163 14.09 -31.98 -24.00
C GLY A 163 13.98 -30.77 -23.07
N SER A 164 14.26 -29.58 -23.60
CA SER A 164 14.04 -28.30 -22.91
C SER A 164 12.54 -28.04 -22.67
N SER A 165 12.06 -28.32 -21.46
CA SER A 165 10.87 -27.64 -20.91
C SER A 165 11.37 -26.42 -20.13
N PRO A 166 10.86 -25.20 -20.39
CA PRO A 166 11.34 -24.03 -19.67
C PRO A 166 10.88 -24.14 -18.21
N ALA A 167 11.83 -24.35 -17.30
CA ALA A 167 11.67 -23.93 -15.92
C ALA A 167 11.20 -22.47 -15.96
N ALA A 168 9.99 -22.21 -15.46
CA ALA A 168 9.38 -20.89 -15.45
C ALA A 168 10.38 -19.90 -14.83
N ALA A 169 10.99 -19.06 -15.66
CA ALA A 169 11.78 -17.95 -15.19
C ALA A 169 10.85 -17.11 -14.31
N ALA A 170 11.18 -16.98 -13.02
CA ALA A 170 10.48 -16.05 -12.13
C ALA A 170 10.40 -14.70 -12.84
N THR A 171 9.18 -14.29 -13.17
CA THR A 171 8.93 -13.10 -14.00
C THR A 171 9.21 -11.88 -13.14
N ALA A 172 9.85 -10.83 -13.65
CA ALA A 172 9.98 -9.61 -12.85
C ALA A 172 8.59 -9.05 -12.52
N CYS A 173 8.35 -8.56 -11.29
CA CYS A 173 7.04 -7.98 -10.96
C CYS A 173 6.70 -6.86 -11.94
N GLY A 174 5.44 -6.81 -12.39
CA GLY A 174 4.98 -5.82 -13.34
C GLY A 174 5.07 -4.45 -12.69
N GLN A 175 5.95 -3.57 -13.15
CA GLN A 175 6.08 -2.25 -12.52
C GLN A 175 4.92 -1.34 -12.94
N ALA A 176 4.08 -0.98 -11.98
CA ALA A 176 2.99 -0.04 -12.18
C ALA A 176 3.49 1.31 -12.73
N LYS A 177 2.68 1.92 -13.61
CA LYS A 177 2.85 3.32 -14.06
C LYS A 177 1.63 4.14 -13.62
N PRO A 178 1.45 4.34 -12.31
CA PRO A 178 0.21 4.89 -11.77
C PRO A 178 0.07 6.37 -12.14
N THR A 179 -1.16 6.77 -12.49
CA THR A 179 -1.56 8.17 -12.59
C THR A 179 -2.60 8.44 -11.52
N VAL A 180 -2.21 9.24 -10.53
CA VAL A 180 -2.91 9.41 -9.26
C VAL A 180 -3.01 10.87 -8.89
N ARG A 181 -3.85 11.19 -7.91
CA ARG A 181 -3.76 12.46 -7.19
C ARG A 181 -2.78 12.32 -6.05
N LEU A 182 -2.10 13.41 -5.72
CA LEU A 182 -1.25 13.49 -4.52
C LEU A 182 -2.03 14.30 -3.49
N VAL A 183 -2.64 13.60 -2.53
CA VAL A 183 -3.47 14.19 -1.48
C VAL A 183 -2.60 14.48 -0.26
N GLY A 184 -2.65 15.71 0.24
CA GLY A 184 -1.84 16.18 1.35
C GLY A 184 -2.68 16.78 2.48
N PRO A 185 -2.16 17.80 3.19
CA PRO A 185 -2.81 18.44 4.34
C PRO A 185 -4.27 18.83 4.08
N GLU A 186 -5.13 18.61 5.08
CA GLU A 186 -6.56 18.93 5.03
C GLU A 186 -7.32 18.26 3.86
N GLY A 187 -6.79 17.14 3.34
CA GLY A 187 -7.38 16.42 2.21
C GLY A 187 -7.30 17.18 0.88
N ARG A 188 -6.38 18.16 0.76
CA ARG A 188 -6.18 18.94 -0.48
C ARG A 188 -5.20 18.25 -1.42
N CYS A 189 -5.38 18.48 -2.71
CA CYS A 189 -4.57 17.88 -3.77
C CYS A 189 -3.48 18.83 -4.24
N VAL A 190 -2.34 18.25 -4.62
CA VAL A 190 -1.30 18.93 -5.41
C VAL A 190 -1.87 19.32 -6.77
N ASP A 191 -1.87 20.61 -7.09
CA ASP A 191 -2.57 21.20 -8.23
C ASP A 191 -1.67 22.16 -9.01
N VAL A 192 -1.71 22.08 -10.34
CA VAL A 192 -1.14 23.09 -11.23
C VAL A 192 -2.20 24.20 -11.42
N PRO A 193 -1.99 25.43 -10.90
CA PRO A 193 -3.04 26.45 -10.80
C PRO A 193 -3.74 26.74 -12.14
N TYR A 194 -5.07 26.78 -12.16
CA TYR A 194 -5.84 27.10 -13.37
C TYR A 194 -5.59 26.18 -14.58
N GLY A 195 -4.89 25.06 -14.42
CA GLY A 195 -4.50 24.18 -15.54
C GLY A 195 -3.52 24.80 -16.54
N VAL A 196 -2.78 25.84 -16.15
CA VAL A 196 -1.81 26.53 -17.02
C VAL A 196 -0.40 25.97 -16.82
N TYR A 197 0.30 25.63 -17.91
CA TYR A 197 1.55 24.84 -17.90
C TYR A 197 2.76 25.59 -18.46
N TYR A 198 2.96 26.89 -18.19
CA TYR A 198 4.26 27.50 -18.49
C TYR A 198 5.30 27.12 -17.44
N ASN A 199 6.57 27.02 -17.86
CA ASN A 199 7.67 26.62 -17.00
C ASN A 199 7.87 27.62 -15.84
N ASP A 200 8.31 27.13 -14.67
CA ASP A 200 8.44 27.88 -13.40
C ASP A 200 7.13 28.24 -12.71
N LYS A 201 5.99 27.80 -13.26
CA LYS A 201 4.72 28.04 -12.58
C LYS A 201 4.64 27.23 -11.30
N GLN A 202 4.49 27.93 -10.18
CA GLN A 202 4.38 27.30 -8.87
C GLN A 202 3.15 26.39 -8.77
N VAL A 203 3.36 25.21 -8.20
CA VAL A 203 2.31 24.24 -7.88
C VAL A 203 1.72 24.60 -6.51
N GLN A 204 0.44 24.33 -6.31
CA GLN A 204 -0.31 24.76 -5.12
C GLN A 204 -1.10 23.62 -4.49
N LEU A 205 -1.65 23.88 -3.30
CA LEU A 205 -2.77 23.12 -2.77
C LEU A 205 -4.10 23.63 -3.33
N TRP A 206 -4.92 22.70 -3.82
CA TRP A 206 -6.29 22.97 -4.22
C TRP A 206 -7.23 21.89 -3.70
N SER A 207 -8.52 22.18 -3.62
CA SER A 207 -9.51 21.13 -3.32
C SER A 207 -9.40 20.02 -4.37
N CYS A 208 -9.44 18.77 -3.92
CA CYS A 208 -9.39 17.63 -4.82
C CYS A 208 -10.61 17.62 -5.75
N LYS A 209 -10.34 17.50 -7.04
CA LYS A 209 -11.39 17.40 -8.06
C LYS A 209 -11.81 15.96 -8.27
N SER A 210 -13.08 15.72 -8.56
CA SER A 210 -13.61 14.38 -8.88
C SER A 210 -13.63 14.08 -10.39
N ASN A 211 -13.22 15.03 -11.22
CA ASN A 211 -13.22 14.94 -12.68
C ASN A 211 -11.85 14.49 -13.22
N GLY A 212 -11.72 14.36 -14.54
CA GLY A 212 -10.48 13.98 -15.23
C GLY A 212 -9.50 15.13 -15.47
N ASP A 213 -9.59 16.25 -14.75
CA ASP A 213 -8.74 17.41 -14.99
C ASP A 213 -7.27 17.08 -14.75
N VAL A 214 -6.47 17.15 -15.82
CA VAL A 214 -5.06 16.74 -15.82
C VAL A 214 -4.19 17.50 -14.81
N ASN A 215 -4.57 18.72 -14.44
CA ASN A 215 -3.81 19.58 -13.54
C ASN A 215 -3.75 19.12 -12.07
N GLN A 216 -4.41 18.03 -11.73
CA GLN A 216 -4.27 17.34 -10.44
C GLN A 216 -3.93 15.85 -10.60
N LEU A 217 -3.69 15.40 -11.83
CA LEU A 217 -3.29 14.05 -12.13
C LEU A 217 -1.77 14.01 -12.33
N TRP A 218 -1.13 13.13 -11.57
CA TRP A 218 0.31 12.99 -11.50
C TRP A 218 0.70 11.55 -11.84
N THR A 219 1.42 11.38 -12.94
CA THR A 219 2.00 10.10 -13.34
C THR A 219 3.36 9.92 -12.68
N LEU A 220 3.50 8.86 -11.87
CA LEU A 220 4.79 8.48 -11.28
C LEU A 220 5.57 7.66 -12.32
N LYS A 221 6.71 8.19 -12.79
CA LYS A 221 7.50 7.57 -13.86
C LYS A 221 8.75 6.88 -13.31
N GLN A 222 9.14 5.78 -13.97
CA GLN A 222 10.33 4.99 -13.64
C GLN A 222 11.65 5.74 -13.83
N ASP A 223 11.66 6.77 -14.67
CA ASP A 223 12.80 7.66 -14.85
C ASP A 223 13.02 8.62 -13.66
N GLY A 224 12.31 8.41 -12.54
CA GLY A 224 12.45 9.18 -11.33
C GLY A 224 11.67 10.49 -11.34
N THR A 225 10.85 10.76 -12.34
CA THR A 225 10.06 12.00 -12.41
C THR A 225 8.60 11.79 -12.02
N ILE A 226 7.98 12.83 -11.45
CA ILE A 226 6.54 12.91 -11.24
C ILE A 226 6.00 13.92 -12.26
N ARG A 227 5.03 13.52 -13.09
CA ARG A 227 4.59 14.33 -14.25
C ARG A 227 3.12 14.66 -14.27
N SER A 228 2.80 15.87 -14.71
CA SER A 228 1.43 16.29 -15.05
C SER A 228 1.44 16.96 -16.42
N ASN A 229 0.54 16.53 -17.32
CA ASN A 229 0.45 17.00 -18.71
C ASN A 229 1.81 17.03 -19.47
N GLY A 230 2.63 15.99 -19.28
CA GLY A 230 3.94 15.87 -19.92
C GLY A 230 5.08 16.67 -19.27
N LYS A 231 4.79 17.51 -18.26
CA LYS A 231 5.75 18.32 -17.53
C LYS A 231 6.07 17.76 -16.16
N CYS A 232 7.24 18.08 -15.63
CA CYS A 232 7.82 17.52 -14.41
C CYS A 232 7.56 18.42 -13.19
N LEU A 233 7.23 17.80 -12.07
CA LEU A 233 7.27 18.42 -10.74
C LEU A 233 8.74 18.62 -10.36
N ALA A 234 9.15 19.86 -10.11
CA ALA A 234 10.56 20.19 -9.86
C ALA A 234 10.72 21.30 -8.82
N ALA A 235 11.91 21.40 -8.23
CA ALA A 235 12.30 22.58 -7.46
C ALA A 235 12.67 23.73 -8.41
N SER A 236 12.36 24.97 -8.03
CA SER A 236 12.73 26.16 -8.80
C SER A 236 14.22 26.52 -8.72
N SER A 237 14.96 25.97 -7.74
CA SER A 237 16.42 26.04 -7.63
C SER A 237 16.97 24.84 -6.86
N SER A 238 18.23 24.49 -7.08
CA SER A 238 18.87 23.34 -6.44
C SER A 238 19.15 23.57 -4.96
N ASP A 239 19.01 22.51 -4.15
CA ASP A 239 19.51 22.38 -2.78
C ASP A 239 19.17 23.51 -1.80
N THR A 240 18.08 24.24 -2.06
CA THR A 240 17.70 25.42 -1.29
C THR A 240 16.38 25.18 -0.56
N VAL A 241 16.36 25.40 0.75
CA VAL A 241 15.14 25.31 1.57
C VAL A 241 14.24 26.51 1.32
N GLY A 242 12.94 26.29 1.28
CA GLY A 242 11.90 27.30 1.11
C GLY A 242 11.60 27.66 -0.35
N VAL A 243 12.32 27.08 -1.31
CA VAL A 243 12.12 27.39 -2.73
C VAL A 243 10.85 26.77 -3.26
N ARG A 244 10.28 27.41 -4.27
CA ARG A 244 8.99 26.99 -4.85
C ARG A 244 9.16 25.63 -5.51
N VAL A 245 8.13 24.80 -5.39
CA VAL A 245 7.93 23.65 -6.26
C VAL A 245 7.09 24.09 -7.46
N VAL A 246 7.59 23.77 -8.65
CA VAL A 246 7.09 24.29 -9.92
C VAL A 246 6.80 23.16 -10.89
N ILE A 247 6.02 23.48 -11.91
CA ILE A 247 5.90 22.68 -13.12
C ILE A 247 6.94 23.17 -14.13
N ASP A 248 7.68 22.26 -14.73
CA ASP A 248 8.73 22.57 -15.70
C ASP A 248 8.80 21.50 -16.80
N ASP A 249 9.53 21.76 -17.89
CA ASP A 249 9.79 20.74 -18.90
C ASP A 249 10.50 19.51 -18.30
N CYS A 250 10.51 18.39 -19.05
CA CYS A 250 11.23 17.19 -18.68
C CYS A 250 12.39 16.96 -19.68
N PRO A 251 13.66 16.88 -19.23
CA PRO A 251 14.13 17.11 -17.86
C PRO A 251 13.93 18.57 -17.42
N PRO A 252 13.74 18.83 -16.12
CA PRO A 252 13.56 20.19 -15.60
C PRO A 252 14.84 21.02 -15.71
N ARG A 253 14.71 22.36 -15.75
CA ARG A 253 15.86 23.27 -15.84
C ARG A 253 16.78 23.16 -14.64
N VAL A 254 16.22 22.89 -13.46
CA VAL A 254 16.97 22.54 -12.25
C VAL A 254 17.00 21.02 -12.17
N PRO A 255 18.17 20.39 -12.40
CA PRO A 255 18.27 18.94 -12.38
C PRO A 255 17.87 18.40 -11.01
N THR A 256 16.90 17.49 -11.01
CA THR A 256 16.56 16.66 -9.86
C THR A 256 16.74 15.22 -10.33
N GLU A 257 17.60 14.46 -9.66
CA GLU A 257 17.94 13.10 -10.05
C GLU A 257 16.73 12.18 -9.87
N ARG A 258 15.99 12.36 -8.76
CA ARG A 258 14.78 11.59 -8.49
C ARG A 258 13.80 12.35 -7.59
N VAL A 259 12.53 12.29 -7.95
CA VAL A 259 11.39 12.65 -7.11
C VAL A 259 10.65 11.38 -6.71
N GLU A 260 10.59 11.09 -5.42
CA GLU A 260 10.10 9.81 -4.90
C GLU A 260 9.02 9.99 -3.82
N VAL A 261 7.84 9.44 -4.05
CA VAL A 261 6.80 9.25 -3.04
C VAL A 261 7.16 8.04 -2.18
N ARG A 262 7.23 8.25 -0.87
CA ARG A 262 7.59 7.21 0.10
C ARG A 262 6.39 6.65 0.83
N VAL A 263 6.57 5.45 1.38
CA VAL A 263 5.53 4.79 2.19
C VAL A 263 5.23 5.57 3.48
N ASP A 264 6.21 6.31 4.01
CA ASP A 264 6.06 7.22 5.16
C ASP A 264 5.34 8.53 4.82
N GLY A 265 4.98 8.74 3.54
CA GLY A 265 4.17 9.85 3.06
C GLY A 265 4.97 11.08 2.69
N THR A 266 6.28 11.05 2.85
CA THR A 266 7.13 12.11 2.33
C THR A 266 7.26 11.99 0.81
N ILE A 267 7.46 13.12 0.13
CA ILE A 267 7.88 13.13 -1.28
C ILE A 267 9.27 13.76 -1.33
N ALA A 268 10.28 12.93 -1.54
CA ALA A 268 11.68 13.37 -1.60
C ALA A 268 11.99 14.02 -2.94
N LEU A 269 12.79 15.08 -2.93
CA LEU A 269 13.37 15.72 -4.11
C LEU A 269 14.90 15.56 -4.04
N ASN A 270 15.39 14.44 -4.57
CA ASN A 270 16.80 14.09 -4.52
C ASN A 270 17.55 14.78 -5.65
N GLY A 271 18.42 15.74 -5.30
CA GLY A 271 19.42 16.30 -6.18
C GLY A 271 20.71 15.47 -6.18
N SER A 272 21.57 15.70 -7.17
CA SER A 272 22.85 15.01 -7.36
C SER A 272 23.93 15.32 -6.29
N SER A 273 23.60 16.14 -5.29
CA SER A 273 24.50 16.67 -4.26
C SER A 273 24.23 16.12 -2.85
N SER A 274 23.34 15.13 -2.69
CA SER A 274 23.03 14.51 -1.38
C SER A 274 24.21 13.71 -0.76
N SER A 275 25.37 13.69 -1.42
CA SER A 275 26.62 13.14 -0.90
C SER A 275 27.28 14.08 0.13
N GLY A 276 26.75 14.06 1.36
CA GLY A 276 27.59 14.16 2.55
C GLY A 276 27.84 15.55 3.16
N SER A 277 26.81 16.38 3.34
CA SER A 277 26.97 17.62 4.12
C SER A 277 25.79 17.93 5.03
N GLY A 278 25.65 17.18 6.14
CA GLY A 278 24.98 17.58 7.41
C GLY A 278 23.56 18.18 7.37
N GLY A 279 22.95 18.32 6.19
CA GLY A 279 21.65 18.87 5.95
C GLY A 279 20.71 17.74 5.61
N GLY A 280 19.68 17.56 6.42
CA GLY A 280 18.66 16.55 6.18
C GLY A 280 18.05 16.66 4.78
N GLU A 281 17.50 15.54 4.32
CA GLU A 281 16.91 15.39 3.01
C GLU A 281 15.81 16.44 2.74
N LEU A 282 15.70 16.83 1.46
CA LEU A 282 14.72 17.81 1.00
C LEU A 282 13.45 17.11 0.51
N VAL A 283 12.31 17.55 1.02
CA VAL A 283 10.99 16.97 0.75
C VAL A 283 9.99 18.05 0.30
N LEU A 284 8.97 17.61 -0.42
CA LEU A 284 7.81 18.43 -0.78
C LEU A 284 7.07 18.83 0.49
N ALA A 285 6.83 20.12 0.63
CA ALA A 285 6.19 20.67 1.80
C ALA A 285 5.24 21.80 1.45
N VAL A 286 4.33 22.08 2.37
CA VAL A 286 3.54 23.30 2.41
C VAL A 286 3.60 23.88 3.82
N THR A 287 3.65 25.21 3.94
CA THR A 287 3.69 25.91 5.24
C THR A 287 2.32 26.35 5.72
N SER A 288 1.33 26.39 4.83
CA SER A 288 -0.06 26.70 5.11
C SER A 288 -0.94 25.61 4.51
N SER A 289 -1.92 25.13 5.27
CA SER A 289 -2.90 24.21 4.72
C SER A 289 -4.02 24.92 3.94
N THR A 290 -4.02 26.26 3.89
CA THR A 290 -5.03 27.03 3.16
C THR A 290 -5.08 26.67 1.69
N GLN A 291 -6.27 26.77 1.09
CA GLN A 291 -6.42 26.68 -0.35
C GLN A 291 -5.53 27.75 -1.05
N PHE A 292 -4.97 27.42 -2.21
CA PHE A 292 -3.98 28.21 -2.96
C PHE A 292 -2.59 28.32 -2.32
N ALA A 293 -2.32 27.66 -1.19
CA ALA A 293 -0.98 27.66 -0.61
C ALA A 293 0.02 27.06 -1.61
N GLY A 294 1.07 27.82 -1.93
CA GLY A 294 2.13 27.39 -2.83
C GLY A 294 3.01 26.32 -2.18
N LEU A 295 3.33 25.29 -2.95
CA LEU A 295 4.22 24.22 -2.50
C LEU A 295 5.67 24.69 -2.52
N THR A 296 6.44 24.17 -1.58
CA THR A 296 7.84 24.52 -1.34
C THR A 296 8.67 23.28 -1.06
N VAL A 297 9.98 23.41 -1.13
CA VAL A 297 10.94 22.39 -0.70
C VAL A 297 11.38 22.70 0.72
N ARG A 298 11.31 21.73 1.64
CA ARG A 298 11.80 21.91 3.02
C ARG A 298 12.64 20.71 3.45
N ARG A 299 13.42 20.88 4.52
CA ARG A 299 14.03 19.74 5.20
C ARG A 299 12.94 18.87 5.80
N ASP A 300 13.12 17.57 5.70
CA ASP A 300 12.22 16.61 6.36
C ASP A 300 12.21 16.87 7.87
N ASP A 301 11.06 17.33 8.37
CA ASP A 301 10.74 17.52 9.79
C ASP A 301 9.61 16.59 10.24
N ARG A 302 9.16 15.69 9.35
CA ARG A 302 7.98 14.83 9.49
C ARG A 302 6.71 15.58 9.93
N GLY A 303 6.62 16.86 9.60
CA GLY A 303 5.46 17.69 9.86
C GLY A 303 4.26 17.30 9.00
N THR A 304 3.05 17.63 9.46
CA THR A 304 1.81 17.33 8.71
C THR A 304 1.81 17.97 7.31
N GLY A 305 2.45 19.14 7.16
CA GLY A 305 2.68 19.83 5.88
C GLY A 305 3.58 19.08 4.88
N GLN A 306 4.15 17.93 5.26
CA GLN A 306 5.04 17.09 4.45
C GLN A 306 4.47 15.69 4.19
N SER A 307 3.24 15.42 4.64
CA SER A 307 2.57 14.13 4.44
C SER A 307 1.68 14.16 3.20
N TRP A 308 1.97 13.26 2.27
CA TRP A 308 1.32 13.09 0.98
C TRP A 308 0.91 11.63 0.78
N THR A 309 -0.25 11.41 0.17
CA THR A 309 -0.77 10.08 -0.15
C THR A 309 -1.11 10.03 -1.64
N PRO A 310 -0.51 9.12 -2.41
CA PRO A 310 -0.90 8.89 -3.80
C PRO A 310 -2.20 8.10 -3.84
N THR A 311 -3.32 8.72 -4.21
CA THR A 311 -4.63 8.07 -4.25
C THR A 311 -5.58 8.81 -5.18
N ASN A 312 -6.44 8.08 -5.88
CA ASN A 312 -7.58 8.66 -6.61
C ASN A 312 -8.86 8.66 -5.78
N ASP A 313 -8.91 7.87 -4.70
CA ASP A 313 -9.97 7.95 -3.70
C ASP A 313 -9.62 9.03 -2.66
N THR A 314 -9.99 10.26 -2.98
CA THR A 314 -9.64 11.45 -2.17
C THR A 314 -10.52 11.65 -0.95
N ALA A 315 -11.57 10.84 -0.77
CA ALA A 315 -12.38 10.91 0.43
C ALA A 315 -11.54 10.45 1.64
N PRO A 316 -11.64 11.15 2.79
CA PRO A 316 -11.00 10.68 4.01
C PRO A 316 -11.56 9.31 4.38
N LEU A 317 -10.70 8.44 4.91
CA LEU A 317 -11.13 7.14 5.41
C LEU A 317 -11.91 7.35 6.70
N ASP A 318 -13.23 7.31 6.61
CA ASP A 318 -14.12 7.29 7.78
C ASP A 318 -14.14 5.87 8.36
N ALA A 319 -13.43 5.68 9.47
CA ALA A 319 -13.31 4.41 10.18
C ALA A 319 -13.06 4.66 11.67
N ALA A 320 -13.63 3.79 12.51
CA ALA A 320 -13.38 3.83 13.94
C ALA A 320 -11.97 3.32 14.27
N ILE A 321 -11.30 3.98 15.21
CA ILE A 321 -9.99 3.54 15.72
C ILE A 321 -10.26 2.60 16.90
N VAL A 322 -10.03 1.32 16.69
CA VAL A 322 -10.16 0.29 17.72
C VAL A 322 -8.83 0.13 18.45
N GLY A 323 -8.85 0.32 19.77
CA GLY A 323 -7.71 0.23 20.66
C GLY A 323 -7.74 -1.02 21.54
N PHE A 324 -7.20 -0.91 22.74
CA PHE A 324 -7.07 -2.03 23.68
C PHE A 324 -8.44 -2.56 24.13
N ARG A 325 -8.59 -3.90 24.19
CA ARG A 325 -9.84 -4.59 24.55
C ARG A 325 -11.05 -4.19 23.70
N ASP A 326 -10.79 -3.96 22.41
CA ASP A 326 -11.80 -3.57 21.42
C ASP A 326 -12.58 -2.29 21.74
N LEU A 327 -12.03 -1.48 22.65
CA LEU A 327 -12.58 -0.17 22.92
C LEU A 327 -12.34 0.74 21.71
N PHE A 328 -13.29 1.62 21.44
CA PHE A 328 -13.19 2.63 20.39
C PHE A 328 -12.60 3.92 20.95
N LEU A 329 -11.76 4.58 20.16
CA LEU A 329 -11.31 5.93 20.46
C LEU A 329 -12.47 6.90 20.23
N GLN A 330 -12.85 7.64 21.27
CA GLN A 330 -13.86 8.68 21.20
C GLN A 330 -13.28 10.03 21.62
N ALA A 331 -13.63 11.08 20.87
CA ALA A 331 -13.45 12.46 21.27
C ALA A 331 -14.80 13.04 21.71
N ASP A 332 -14.83 13.77 22.82
CA ASP A 332 -16.01 14.53 23.20
C ASP A 332 -16.00 15.96 22.63
N LYS A 333 -17.06 16.71 22.95
CA LYS A 333 -17.22 18.11 22.56
C LYS A 333 -16.19 19.07 23.18
N PHE A 334 -15.35 18.59 24.09
CA PHE A 334 -14.28 19.33 24.76
C PHE A 334 -12.88 18.86 24.31
N ASP A 335 -12.80 18.14 23.19
CA ASP A 335 -11.58 17.56 22.62
C ASP A 335 -10.85 16.59 23.58
N GLN A 336 -11.57 16.03 24.56
CA GLN A 336 -11.01 15.00 25.43
C GLN A 336 -11.10 13.65 24.73
N ILE A 337 -9.97 12.93 24.71
CA ILE A 337 -9.83 11.62 24.07
C ILE A 337 -9.88 10.53 25.13
N TYR A 338 -10.76 9.56 24.96
CA TYR A 338 -10.90 8.40 25.83
C TYR A 338 -11.33 7.16 25.05
N MET A 339 -11.21 6.00 25.69
CA MET A 339 -11.60 4.71 25.13
C MET A 339 -12.99 4.33 25.63
N VAL A 340 -13.91 3.96 24.73
CA VAL A 340 -15.28 3.55 25.06
C VAL A 340 -15.62 2.16 24.52
N VAL A 341 -16.62 1.52 25.12
CA VAL A 341 -17.19 0.26 24.62
C VAL A 341 -18.08 0.54 23.41
#